data_AF-A0A0G0EDQ1-F1
#
_entry.id   AF-A0A0G0EDQ1-F1
#
_cell.length_a   1.000
_cell.length_b   1.000
_cell.length_c   1.000
_cell.angle_alpha   90.00
_cell.angle_beta   90.00
_cell.angle_gamma   90.00
#
_symmetry.space_group_name_H-M   'P 1'
#
loop_
_entity.id
_entity.type
_entity.pdbx_description
1 polymer ?
#
loop_
_entity_poly.entity_id
_entity_poly.type
_entity_poly.pdbx_seq_one_letter_code
_entity_poly.pdbx_strand_id
1 'polypeptide(L)'
;MKFFKKLLSFELIILILITVLAIFALLNNQYFSIHDDQHIARLYLLDQAIRQGDLYPRWVGGLGFNFGYPLFNFYPPLIYYVSEFFHLIGFNLLWSLKLMIITGSFISSIGMYSLGKRFFDKKTGLLAATFFTFF
;
A
#
# COMPACT_ATOMS: atom_id res chain seq x y z
N MET A 1 26.07 10.88 -14.47
CA MET A 1 25.24 10.64 -15.68
C MET A 1 24.77 9.20 -15.90
N LYS A 2 25.52 8.14 -15.54
CA LYS A 2 25.05 6.74 -15.67
C LYS A 2 23.88 6.37 -14.73
N PHE A 3 23.78 7.02 -13.58
CA PHE A 3 22.73 6.75 -12.57
C PHE A 3 21.34 7.22 -13.05
N PHE A 4 21.25 8.44 -13.59
CA PHE A 4 19.99 9.00 -14.10
C PHE A 4 19.47 8.32 -15.37
N LYS A 5 20.35 7.84 -16.28
CA LYS A 5 19.94 7.03 -17.45
C LYS A 5 19.34 5.66 -17.06
N LYS A 6 19.60 5.17 -15.84
CA LYS A 6 19.00 3.94 -15.29
C LYS A 6 17.63 4.22 -14.63
N LEU A 7 17.38 5.47 -14.23
CA LEU A 7 16.15 5.92 -13.56
C LEU A 7 14.96 6.07 -14.50
N LEU A 8 15.18 6.04 -15.82
CA LEU A 8 14.14 6.15 -16.83
C LEU A 8 14.33 5.09 -17.93
N SER A 9 14.55 3.84 -17.51
CA SER A 9 14.66 2.74 -18.47
C SER A 9 13.28 2.46 -19.10
N PHE A 10 13.26 2.01 -20.35
CA PHE A 10 12.04 1.66 -21.07
C PHE A 10 11.14 0.70 -20.26
N GLU A 11 11.76 -0.23 -19.54
CA GLU A 11 11.05 -1.17 -18.68
C GLU A 11 10.34 -0.46 -17.52
N LEU A 12 10.96 0.54 -16.89
CA LEU A 12 10.32 1.29 -15.80
C LEU A 12 9.10 2.07 -16.28
N ILE A 13 9.15 2.64 -17.49
CA ILE A 13 8.00 3.33 -18.09
C ILE A 13 6.84 2.36 -18.29
N ILE A 14 7.13 1.15 -18.79
CA ILE A 14 6.11 0.09 -18.94
C ILE A 14 5.53 -0.28 -17.58
N LEU A 15 6.36 -0.51 -16.57
CA LEU A 15 5.91 -0.85 -15.22
C LEU A 15 5.00 0.24 -14.65
N ILE A 16 5.37 1.51 -14.82
CA ILE A 16 4.53 2.62 -14.37
C ILE A 16 3.19 2.62 -15.11
N LEU A 17 3.20 2.45 -16.43
CA LEU A 17 1.98 2.45 -17.23
C LEU A 17 1.03 1.31 -16.82
N ILE A 18 1.53 0.07 -16.71
CA ILE A 18 0.69 -1.07 -16.32
C ILE A 18 0.14 -0.93 -14.90
N THR A 19 0.95 -0.45 -13.95
CA THR A 19 0.51 -0.27 -12.57
C THR A 19 -0.53 0.83 -12.46
N VAL A 20 -0.33 1.97 -13.15
CA VAL A 20 -1.32 3.07 -13.20
C VAL A 20 -2.64 2.59 -13.81
N LEU A 21 -2.59 1.82 -14.89
CA LEU A 21 -3.79 1.25 -15.50
C LEU A 21 -4.54 0.32 -14.52
N ALA A 22 -3.82 -0.54 -13.80
CA ALA A 22 -4.42 -1.46 -12.84
C ALA A 22 -5.07 -0.76 -11.64
N ILE A 23 -4.45 0.32 -11.14
CA ILE A 23 -4.96 1.07 -9.98
C ILE A 23 -5.85 2.26 -10.35
N PHE A 24 -6.15 2.47 -11.64
CA PHE A 24 -6.84 3.68 -12.11
C PHE A 24 -8.18 3.91 -11.38
N ALA A 25 -8.92 2.83 -11.09
CA ALA A 25 -10.19 2.89 -10.36
C ALA A 25 -10.05 3.42 -8.92
N LEU A 26 -8.86 3.40 -8.32
CA LEU A 26 -8.61 3.96 -6.99
C LEU A 26 -8.45 5.48 -7.01
N LEU A 27 -8.15 6.09 -8.17
CA LEU A 27 -7.81 7.52 -8.31
C LEU A 27 -9.03 8.47 -8.32
N ASN A 28 -10.02 8.17 -7.49
CA ASN A 28 -11.19 9.02 -7.26
C ASN A 28 -11.38 9.29 -5.75
N ASN A 29 -12.36 10.08 -5.37
CA ASN A 29 -12.66 10.38 -3.96
C ASN A 29 -13.64 9.39 -3.30
N GLN A 30 -14.05 8.33 -4.01
CA GLN A 30 -14.98 7.35 -3.48
C GLN A 30 -14.26 6.28 -2.65
N TYR A 31 -14.97 5.67 -1.71
CA TYR A 31 -14.48 4.49 -1.01
C TYR A 31 -14.37 3.32 -2.00
N PHE A 32 -13.31 2.52 -1.87
CA PHE A 32 -13.14 1.34 -2.74
C PHE A 32 -13.99 0.18 -2.22
N SER A 33 -14.57 -0.61 -3.13
CA SER A 33 -15.35 -1.78 -2.74
C SER A 33 -14.43 -2.85 -2.16
N ILE A 34 -14.74 -3.33 -0.96
CA ILE A 34 -13.99 -4.37 -0.25
C ILE A 34 -14.94 -5.13 0.70
N HIS A 35 -14.63 -6.39 0.98
CA HIS A 35 -15.41 -7.21 1.91
C HIS A 35 -15.28 -6.77 3.38
N ASP A 36 -14.15 -6.15 3.74
CA ASP A 36 -13.87 -5.64 5.09
C ASP A 36 -13.65 -4.12 5.01
N ASP A 37 -14.69 -3.34 5.30
CA ASP A 37 -14.68 -1.89 5.22
C ASP A 37 -14.14 -1.20 6.49
N GLN A 38 -13.61 -1.98 7.44
CA GLN A 38 -13.14 -1.45 8.74
C GLN A 38 -11.78 -0.75 8.69
N HIS A 39 -11.11 -0.70 7.53
CA HIS A 39 -9.75 -0.17 7.41
C HIS A 39 -9.62 1.30 7.85
N ILE A 40 -10.61 2.15 7.59
CA ILE A 40 -10.59 3.55 8.06
C ILE A 40 -10.60 3.62 9.58
N ALA A 41 -11.48 2.85 10.23
CA ALA A 41 -11.57 2.82 11.69
C ALA A 41 -10.28 2.30 12.33
N ARG A 42 -9.67 1.27 11.72
CA ARG A 42 -8.40 0.70 12.20
C ARG A 42 -7.23 1.68 12.06
N LEU A 43 -7.15 2.42 10.95
CA LEU A 43 -6.15 3.47 10.79
C LEU A 43 -6.37 4.62 11.78
N TYR A 44 -7.62 5.06 11.96
CA TYR A 44 -7.97 6.10 12.94
C TYR A 44 -7.52 5.73 14.36
N LEU A 45 -7.73 4.48 14.76
CA LEU A 45 -7.33 4.00 16.09
C LEU A 45 -5.81 3.86 16.24
N LEU A 46 -5.10 3.56 15.15
CA LEU A 46 -3.63 3.61 15.15
C LEU A 46 -3.13 5.05 15.32
N ASP A 47 -3.64 6.00 14.54
CA ASP A 47 -3.31 7.44 14.65
C ASP A 47 -3.55 7.93 16.08
N GLN A 48 -4.73 7.62 16.64
CA GLN A 48 -5.08 7.99 18.01
C GLN A 48 -4.06 7.45 19.02
N ALA A 49 -3.69 6.17 18.94
CA ALA A 49 -2.71 5.57 19.84
C ALA A 49 -1.32 6.18 19.70
N ILE A 50 -0.86 6.41 18.47
CA ILE A 50 0.44 7.04 18.19
C ILE A 50 0.48 8.47 18.74
N ARG A 51 -0.60 9.25 18.57
CA ARG A 51 -0.72 10.60 19.14
C ARG A 51 -0.76 10.60 20.67
N GLN A 52 -1.19 9.51 21.28
CA GLN A 52 -1.15 9.29 22.74
C GLN A 52 0.21 8.78 23.24
N GLY A 53 1.18 8.56 22.35
CA GLY A 53 2.52 8.10 22.68
C GLY A 53 2.69 6.57 22.68
N ASP A 54 1.65 5.81 22.35
CA ASP A 54 1.76 4.36 22.14
C ASP A 54 2.12 4.08 20.68
N LEU A 55 3.41 3.89 20.42
CA LEU A 55 3.93 3.63 19.08
C LEU A 55 3.68 2.20 18.60
N TYR A 56 3.30 1.28 19.48
CA TYR A 56 3.06 -0.13 19.15
C TYR A 56 1.82 -0.67 19.86
N PRO A 57 0.63 -0.07 19.60
CA PRO A 57 -0.57 -0.42 20.32
C PRO A 57 -0.93 -1.87 20.06
N ARG A 58 -1.15 -2.62 21.13
CA ARG A 58 -1.67 -4.00 21.06
C ARG A 58 -3.18 -4.02 21.22
N TRP A 59 -3.70 -3.08 21.98
CA TRP A 59 -5.11 -2.91 22.28
C TRP A 59 -5.57 -1.56 21.76
N VAL A 60 -6.71 -1.54 21.08
CA VAL A 60 -7.35 -0.29 20.64
C VAL A 60 -8.67 -0.09 21.36
N GLY A 61 -8.93 1.15 21.75
CA GLY A 61 -10.24 1.57 22.26
C GLY A 61 -11.26 1.74 21.14
N GLY A 62 -12.51 2.05 21.48
CA GLY A 62 -13.55 2.49 20.53
C GLY A 62 -14.22 1.38 19.70
N LEU A 63 -13.61 0.19 19.58
CA LEU A 63 -14.26 -0.97 18.97
C LEU A 63 -14.93 -1.86 20.02
N GLY A 64 -15.81 -2.74 19.55
CA GLY A 64 -16.49 -3.73 20.41
C GLY A 64 -17.34 -3.04 21.47
N PHE A 65 -18.21 -2.10 21.08
CA PHE A 65 -19.04 -1.31 22.00
C PHE A 65 -18.24 -0.61 23.12
N ASN A 66 -17.06 -0.07 22.78
CA ASN A 66 -16.11 0.57 23.70
C ASN A 66 -15.42 -0.35 24.72
N PHE A 67 -15.62 -1.67 24.65
CA PHE A 67 -14.80 -2.60 25.44
C PHE A 67 -13.37 -2.71 24.90
N GLY A 68 -13.16 -2.37 23.62
CA GLY A 68 -11.87 -2.43 22.94
C GLY A 68 -11.55 -3.81 22.35
N TYR A 69 -10.50 -3.86 21.54
CA TYR A 69 -10.02 -5.11 20.93
C TYR A 69 -8.50 -5.21 20.93
N PRO A 70 -7.94 -6.44 20.99
CA PRO A 70 -6.53 -6.71 20.78
C PRO A 70 -6.14 -6.65 19.29
N LEU A 71 -6.59 -5.62 18.57
CA LEU A 71 -6.60 -5.55 17.09
C LEU A 71 -5.23 -5.87 16.48
N PHE A 72 -4.17 -5.17 16.88
CA PHE A 72 -2.85 -5.31 16.26
C PHE A 72 -2.03 -6.49 16.79
N ASN A 73 -2.59 -7.32 17.69
CA ASN A 73 -2.02 -8.64 17.96
C ASN A 73 -2.39 -9.64 16.86
N PHE A 74 -3.59 -9.50 16.28
CA PHE A 74 -4.16 -10.47 15.35
C PHE A 74 -4.24 -9.97 13.91
N TYR A 75 -4.26 -8.65 13.71
CA TYR A 75 -4.32 -8.05 12.39
C TYR A 75 -2.96 -7.45 12.00
N PRO A 76 -2.42 -7.74 10.80
CA PRO A 76 -1.11 -7.25 10.37
C PRO A 76 -1.02 -5.72 10.41
N PRO A 77 -0.13 -5.14 11.24
CA PRO A 77 -0.15 -3.70 11.47
C PRO A 77 0.59 -2.90 10.39
N LEU A 78 1.45 -3.55 9.60
CA LEU A 78 2.33 -2.87 8.63
C LEU A 78 1.55 -1.99 7.64
N ILE A 79 0.41 -2.46 7.14
CA ILE A 79 -0.42 -1.69 6.19
C ILE A 79 -0.92 -0.39 6.82
N TYR A 80 -1.18 -0.39 8.14
CA TYR A 80 -1.65 0.78 8.85
C TYR A 80 -0.50 1.73 9.16
N TYR A 81 0.70 1.25 9.49
CA TYR A 81 1.87 2.14 9.63
C TYR A 81 2.25 2.84 8.33
N VAL A 82 2.18 2.15 7.19
CA VAL A 82 2.42 2.77 5.88
C VAL A 82 1.34 3.81 5.57
N SER A 83 0.08 3.50 5.88
CA SER A 83 -1.02 4.46 5.72
C SER A 83 -0.86 5.65 6.67
N GLU A 84 -0.47 5.41 7.91
CA GLU A 84 -0.25 6.42 8.94
C GLU A 84 0.84 7.40 8.55
N PHE A 85 1.92 6.92 7.92
CA PHE A 85 2.94 7.81 7.35
C PHE A 85 2.31 8.85 6.42
N PHE A 86 1.40 8.45 5.53
CA PHE A 86 0.68 9.39 4.65
C PHE A 86 -0.28 10.29 5.44
N HIS A 87 -0.92 9.77 6.48
CA HIS A 87 -1.82 10.56 7.31
C HIS A 87 -1.09 11.67 8.06
N LEU A 88 0.06 11.35 8.67
CA LEU A 88 0.90 12.28 9.42
C LEU A 88 1.46 13.42 8.56
N ILE A 89 1.66 13.20 7.25
CA ILE A 89 2.11 14.25 6.32
C ILE A 89 0.94 15.04 5.69
N GLY A 90 -0.30 14.80 6.12
CA GLY A 90 -1.45 15.67 5.83
C GLY A 90 -2.53 15.08 4.93
N PHE A 91 -2.45 13.81 4.51
CA PHE A 91 -3.53 13.17 3.77
C PHE A 91 -4.68 12.76 4.72
N ASN A 92 -5.92 12.75 4.23
CA ASN A 92 -7.03 12.19 5.01
C ASN A 92 -6.93 10.65 5.11
N LEU A 93 -7.67 10.03 6.03
CA LEU A 93 -7.60 8.58 6.28
C LEU A 93 -7.86 7.74 5.03
N LEU A 94 -8.82 8.13 4.20
CA LEU A 94 -9.16 7.41 2.97
C LEU A 94 -8.00 7.46 1.97
N TRP A 95 -7.47 8.65 1.68
CA TRP A 95 -6.35 8.79 0.76
C TRP A 95 -5.07 8.16 1.30
N SER A 96 -4.90 8.15 2.61
CA SER A 96 -3.77 7.48 3.27
C SER A 96 -3.78 5.98 3.01
N LEU A 97 -4.94 5.32 3.15
CA LEU A 97 -5.12 3.92 2.79
C LEU A 97 -4.92 3.68 1.29
N LYS A 98 -5.45 4.55 0.43
CA LYS A 98 -5.27 4.45 -1.02
C LYS A 98 -3.80 4.57 -1.40
N LEU A 99 -3.06 5.51 -0.82
CA LEU A 99 -1.63 5.70 -1.07
C LEU A 99 -0.81 4.51 -0.60
N MET A 100 -1.18 3.86 0.51
CA MET A 100 -0.60 2.58 0.90
C MET A 100 -0.80 1.50 -0.17
N ILE A 101 -2.02 1.35 -0.72
CA ILE A 101 -2.28 0.39 -1.80
C ILE A 101 -1.49 0.76 -3.06
N ILE A 102 -1.52 2.04 -3.47
CA ILE A 102 -0.83 2.56 -4.65
C ILE A 102 0.68 2.27 -4.55
N THR A 103 1.31 2.66 -3.44
CA THR A 103 2.74 2.42 -3.23
C THR A 103 3.09 0.93 -3.15
N GLY A 104 2.25 0.14 -2.47
CA GLY A 104 2.36 -1.32 -2.45
C GLY A 104 2.34 -1.92 -3.86
N SER A 105 1.42 -1.47 -4.73
CA SER A 105 1.31 -1.93 -6.12
C SER A 105 2.53 -1.59 -6.98
N PHE A 106 3.14 -0.41 -6.80
CA PHE A 106 4.38 -0.08 -7.50
C PHE A 106 5.55 -0.93 -7.01
N ILE A 107 5.71 -1.07 -5.68
CA ILE A 107 6.78 -1.88 -5.08
C ILE A 107 6.66 -3.35 -5.53
N SER A 108 5.44 -3.89 -5.54
CA SER A 108 5.18 -5.28 -5.89
C SER A 108 5.42 -5.54 -7.39
N SER A 109 4.97 -4.65 -8.27
CA SER A 109 5.21 -4.74 -9.72
C SER A 109 6.71 -4.70 -10.05
N ILE A 110 7.46 -3.76 -9.45
CA ILE A 110 8.92 -3.67 -9.59
C ILE A 110 9.62 -4.89 -9.00
N GLY A 111 9.15 -5.39 -7.86
CA GLY A 111 9.65 -6.60 -7.21
C GLY A 111 9.50 -7.82 -8.12
N MET A 112 8.32 -8.02 -8.72
CA MET A 112 8.06 -9.14 -9.62
C MET A 112 8.88 -9.05 -10.91
N TYR A 113 9.01 -7.85 -11.49
CA TYR A 113 9.91 -7.63 -12.62
C TYR A 113 11.35 -8.01 -12.29
N SER A 114 11.83 -7.57 -11.13
CA SER A 114 13.19 -7.83 -10.67
C SER A 114 13.43 -9.32 -10.44
N LEU A 115 12.42 -10.03 -9.90
CA LEU A 115 12.45 -11.47 -9.70
C LEU A 115 12.51 -12.23 -11.03
N GLY A 116 11.57 -11.96 -11.95
CA GLY A 116 11.52 -12.64 -13.24
C GLY A 116 12.76 -12.37 -14.09
N LYS A 117 13.27 -11.14 -14.07
CA LYS A 117 14.54 -10.78 -14.73
C LYS A 117 15.75 -11.50 -14.13
N ARG A 118 15.77 -11.73 -12.81
CA ARG A 118 16.88 -12.40 -12.13
C ARG A 118 17.01 -13.86 -12.55
N PHE A 119 15.87 -14.55 -12.71
CA PHE A 119 15.87 -15.97 -13.06
C PHE A 119 15.91 -16.22 -14.57
N PHE A 120 15.46 -15.26 -15.38
CA PHE A 120 15.37 -15.42 -16.83
C PHE A 120 15.95 -14.18 -17.54
N ASP A 121 15.09 -13.38 -18.16
CA ASP A 121 15.47 -12.22 -18.95
C ASP A 121 14.48 -11.05 -18.73
N LYS A 122 14.78 -9.90 -19.34
CA LYS A 122 13.97 -8.68 -19.18
C LYS A 122 12.53 -8.82 -19.65
N LYS A 123 12.29 -9.54 -20.77
CA LYS A 123 10.95 -9.73 -21.33
C LYS A 123 10.12 -10.63 -20.42
N THR A 124 10.72 -11.71 -19.92
CA THR A 124 10.08 -12.61 -18.95
C THR A 124 9.76 -11.87 -17.65
N GLY A 125 10.65 -11.00 -17.16
CA GLY A 125 10.36 -10.12 -16.03
C GLY A 125 9.18 -9.17 -16.27
N LEU A 126 9.09 -8.53 -17.44
CA LEU A 126 7.95 -7.66 -17.79
C LEU A 126 6.64 -8.43 -17.90
N LEU A 127 6.67 -9.62 -18.49
CA LEU A 127 5.51 -10.49 -18.61
C LEU A 127 5.00 -10.90 -17.23
N ALA A 128 5.92 -11.36 -16.35
CA ALA A 128 5.60 -11.75 -14.99
C ALA A 128 5.02 -10.59 -14.15
N ALA A 129 5.62 -9.40 -14.25
CA ALA A 129 5.10 -8.21 -13.56
C ALA A 129 3.72 -7.81 -14.08
N THR A 130 3.48 -7.89 -15.39
CA THR A 130 2.16 -7.62 -15.99
C THR A 130 1.11 -8.57 -15.43
N PHE A 131 1.36 -9.88 -15.45
CA PHE A 131 0.39 -10.84 -14.91
C PHE A 131 0.14 -10.59 -13.42
N PHE A 132 1.19 -10.44 -12.62
CA PHE A 132 1.08 -10.17 -11.19
C PHE A 132 0.34 -8.87 -10.85
N THR A 133 0.40 -7.85 -11.72
CA THR A 133 -0.23 -6.55 -11.47
C THR A 133 -1.74 -6.58 -11.80
N PHE A 134 -2.18 -7.44 -12.72
CA PHE A 134 -3.58 -7.50 -13.18
C PHE A 134 -4.38 -8.69 -12.65
N PHE A 135 -3.72 -9.76 -12.21
CA PHE A 135 -4.33 -11.03 -11.77
C PHE A 135 -3.80 -11.42 -10.39
#